data_AF-A0A3C2D732-F1
#
_entry.id   AF-A0A3C2D732-F1
#
_cell.length_a   1.000
_cell.length_b   1.000
_cell.length_c   1.000
_cell.angle_alpha   90.00
_cell.angle_beta   90.00
_cell.angle_gamma   90.00
#
_symmetry.space_group_name_H-M   'P 1'
#
loop_
_entity.id
_entity.type
_entity.pdbx_description
1 polymer ?
#
loop_
_entity_poly.entity_id
_entity_poly.type
_entity_poly.pdbx_seq_one_letter_code
_entity_poly.pdbx_strand_id
1 'polypeptide(L)'
;MVGWILATIYSSLRENEKAIDYLIKLKNRESGCALLFNLVKSHPALDNIRNMPEYADVLKDVEAKYLRDHNRVGKLLKEKDLLE
;
A
#
# COMPACT_ATOMS: atom_id res chain seq x y z
N MET A 1 -0.11 4.71 -9.64
CA MET A 1 -0.28 3.34 -10.17
C MET A 1 1.01 2.82 -10.81
N VAL A 2 1.75 3.64 -11.57
CA VAL A 2 3.04 3.27 -12.19
C VAL A 2 4.07 2.71 -11.20
N GLY A 3 4.24 3.31 -10.02
CA GLY A 3 5.18 2.80 -9.00
C GLY A 3 4.86 1.40 -8.49
N TRP A 4 3.57 1.04 -8.40
CA TRP A 4 3.15 -0.32 -8.04
C TRP A 4 3.55 -1.35 -9.10
N ILE A 5 3.27 -1.05 -10.37
CA ILE A 5 3.55 -1.94 -11.50
C ILE A 5 5.06 -2.20 -11.61
N LEU A 6 5.88 -1.16 -11.45
CA LEU A 6 7.34 -1.30 -11.51
C LEU A 6 7.87 -2.10 -10.32
N ALA A 7 7.34 -1.87 -9.12
CA ALA A 7 7.73 -2.67 -7.94
C ALA A 7 7.49 -4.17 -8.15
N THR A 8 6.33 -4.57 -8.69
CA THR A 8 6.04 -5.99 -8.94
C THR A 8 6.87 -6.59 -10.06
N ILE A 9 7.16 -5.83 -11.13
CA ILE A 9 8.06 -6.27 -12.21
C ILE A 9 9.46 -6.52 -11.67
N TYR A 10 10.06 -5.54 -10.99
CA TYR A 10 11.42 -5.68 -10.46
C TYR A 10 11.51 -6.79 -9.40
N SER A 11 10.48 -6.93 -8.56
CA SER A 11 10.45 -8.01 -7.57
C SER A 11 10.38 -9.38 -8.23
N SER A 12 9.58 -9.52 -9.31
CA SER A 12 9.50 -10.74 -10.12
C SER A 12 10.83 -11.08 -10.79
N LEU A 13 11.61 -10.07 -11.18
CA LEU A 13 12.96 -10.20 -11.76
C LEU A 13 14.06 -10.41 -10.72
N ARG A 14 13.73 -10.54 -9.42
CA ARG A 14 14.68 -10.62 -8.29
C ARG A 14 15.57 -9.38 -8.11
N GLU A 15 15.19 -8.26 -8.69
CA GLU A 15 15.82 -6.96 -8.49
C GLU A 15 15.23 -6.29 -7.23
N ASN A 16 15.50 -6.89 -6.07
CA ASN A 16 14.85 -6.57 -4.80
C ASN A 16 15.00 -5.09 -4.38
N GLU A 17 16.20 -4.52 -4.52
CA GLU A 17 16.45 -3.12 -4.16
C GLU A 17 15.61 -2.15 -4.99
N LYS A 18 15.55 -2.37 -6.33
CA LYS A 18 14.71 -1.55 -7.21
C LYS A 18 13.23 -1.73 -6.88
N ALA A 19 12.81 -2.95 -6.58
CA ALA A 19 11.43 -3.21 -6.16
C ALA A 19 11.06 -2.38 -4.91
N ILE A 20 11.94 -2.37 -3.90
CA ILE A 20 11.79 -1.57 -2.68
C ILE A 20 11.79 -0.07 -2.98
N ASP A 21 12.70 0.44 -3.80
CA ASP A 21 12.74 1.85 -4.19
C ASP A 21 11.42 2.34 -4.79
N TYR A 22 10.78 1.50 -5.62
CA TYR A 22 9.48 1.82 -6.18
C TYR A 22 8.33 1.70 -5.17
N LEU A 23 8.42 0.79 -4.20
CA LEU A 23 7.47 0.72 -3.09
C LEU A 23 7.59 1.94 -2.16
N ILE A 24 8.79 2.41 -1.85
CA ILE A 24 9.02 3.60 -1.00
C ILE A 24 8.36 4.83 -1.62
N LYS A 25 8.38 4.98 -2.95
CA LYS A 25 7.69 6.08 -3.65
C LYS A 25 6.17 6.08 -3.43
N LEU A 26 5.56 4.96 -3.02
CA LEU A 26 4.14 4.92 -2.64
C LEU A 26 3.85 5.75 -1.39
N LYS A 27 4.85 5.96 -0.52
CA LYS A 27 4.73 6.81 0.68
C LYS A 27 4.52 8.29 0.35
N ASN A 28 4.80 8.72 -0.88
CA ASN A 28 4.56 10.11 -1.30
C ASN A 28 3.09 10.38 -1.66
N ARG A 29 2.23 9.35 -1.67
CA ARG A 29 0.79 9.53 -1.88
C ARG A 29 0.15 10.10 -0.61
N GLU A 30 -0.64 11.15 -0.76
CA GLU A 30 -1.39 11.74 0.36
C GLU A 30 -2.57 10.86 0.79
N SER A 31 -3.34 10.36 -0.17
CA SER A 31 -4.53 9.55 0.09
C SER A 31 -4.26 8.06 0.21
N GLY A 32 -5.01 7.43 1.10
CA GLY A 32 -5.14 5.99 1.22
C GLY A 32 -5.95 5.42 0.05
N CYS A 33 -5.56 4.22 -0.40
CA CYS A 33 -6.28 3.50 -1.43
C CYS A 33 -6.40 2.04 -1.00
N ALA A 34 -7.63 1.57 -0.76
CA ALA A 34 -7.89 0.20 -0.31
C ALA A 34 -7.28 -0.85 -1.25
N LEU A 35 -7.41 -0.63 -2.56
CA LEU A 35 -6.82 -1.50 -3.57
C LEU A 35 -5.28 -1.54 -3.44
N LEU A 36 -4.64 -0.39 -3.26
CA LEU A 36 -3.18 -0.36 -3.09
C LEU A 36 -2.74 -1.07 -1.82
N PHE A 37 -3.44 -0.84 -0.70
CA PHE A 37 -3.14 -1.52 0.56
C PHE A 37 -3.21 -3.04 0.40
N ASN A 38 -4.31 -3.55 -0.18
CA ASN A 38 -4.47 -4.99 -0.40
C ASN A 38 -3.39 -5.54 -1.34
N LEU A 39 -3.09 -4.83 -2.43
CA LEU A 39 -2.03 -5.21 -3.36
C LEU A 39 -0.67 -5.28 -2.67
N VAL A 40 -0.25 -4.24 -1.94
CA VAL A 40 1.02 -4.26 -1.20
C VAL A 40 1.02 -5.40 -0.19
N LYS A 41 -0.07 -5.58 0.56
CA LYS A 41 -0.17 -6.57 1.64
C LYS A 41 -0.14 -8.02 1.16
N SER A 42 -0.73 -8.36 0.01
CA SER A 42 -1.00 -9.77 -0.33
C SER A 42 -0.55 -10.21 -1.71
N HIS A 43 0.02 -9.33 -2.54
CA HIS A 43 0.38 -9.73 -3.90
C HIS A 43 1.58 -10.71 -3.90
N PRO A 44 1.47 -11.88 -4.55
CA PRO A 44 2.53 -12.91 -4.53
C PRO A 44 3.86 -12.45 -5.12
N ALA A 45 3.82 -11.53 -6.10
CA ALA A 45 5.04 -11.00 -6.72
C ALA A 45 5.97 -10.26 -5.74
N LEU A 46 5.56 -9.98 -4.50
CA LEU A 46 6.38 -9.30 -3.50
C LEU A 46 6.91 -10.26 -2.41
N ASP A 47 6.65 -11.56 -2.51
CA ASP A 47 7.01 -12.51 -1.45
C ASP A 47 8.53 -12.57 -1.17
N ASN A 48 9.36 -12.34 -2.20
CA ASN A 48 10.82 -12.27 -2.04
C ASN A 48 11.32 -11.03 -1.29
N ILE A 49 10.52 -9.98 -1.17
CA ILE A 49 10.90 -8.75 -0.45
C ILE A 49 10.07 -8.52 0.81
N ARG A 50 9.10 -9.38 1.10
CA ARG A 50 8.13 -9.25 2.21
C ARG A 50 8.79 -9.23 3.59
N ASN A 51 9.92 -9.91 3.74
CA ASN A 51 10.67 -9.97 5.00
C ASN A 51 11.67 -8.80 5.16
N MET A 52 11.76 -7.91 4.19
CA MET A 52 12.65 -6.75 4.27
C MET A 52 12.05 -5.67 5.19
N PRO A 53 12.87 -5.01 6.04
CA PRO A 53 12.38 -3.97 6.94
C PRO A 53 11.76 -2.78 6.21
N GLU A 54 12.29 -2.43 5.04
CA GLU A 54 11.77 -1.34 4.20
C GLU A 54 10.37 -1.66 3.67
N TYR A 55 10.11 -2.94 3.35
CA TYR A 55 8.78 -3.37 2.94
C TYR A 55 7.78 -3.20 4.08
N ALA A 56 8.16 -3.59 5.31
CA ALA A 56 7.30 -3.44 6.48
C ALA A 56 6.97 -1.96 6.78
N ASP A 57 7.94 -1.07 6.61
CA ASP A 57 7.74 0.38 6.76
C ASP A 57 6.76 0.93 5.70
N VAL A 58 6.90 0.53 4.44
CA VAL A 58 5.96 0.92 3.37
C VAL A 58 4.56 0.38 3.66
N LEU A 59 4.42 -0.88 4.06
CA LEU A 59 3.13 -1.49 4.36
C LEU A 59 2.42 -0.73 5.48
N LYS A 60 3.15 -0.39 6.55
CA LYS A 60 2.62 0.38 7.69
C LYS A 60 2.13 1.77 7.26
N ASP A 61 2.89 2.47 6.43
CA ASP A 61 2.50 3.80 5.93
C ASP A 61 1.24 3.75 5.05
N VAL A 62 1.19 2.80 4.11
CA VAL A 62 0.03 2.62 3.21
C VAL A 62 -1.21 2.20 4.00
N GLU A 63 -1.05 1.32 4.99
CA GLU A 63 -2.14 0.90 5.89
C GLU A 63 -2.68 2.07 6.71
N ALA A 64 -1.79 2.87 7.32
CA ALA A 64 -2.20 4.04 8.10
C ALA A 64 -3.01 5.05 7.28
N LYS A 65 -2.60 5.31 6.03
CA LYS A 65 -3.34 6.19 5.11
C LYS A 65 -4.68 5.62 4.72
N TYR A 66 -4.75 4.32 4.42
CA TYR A 66 -6.01 3.63 4.13
C TYR A 66 -6.97 3.72 5.31
N LEU A 67 -6.53 3.37 6.53
CA LEU A 67 -7.37 3.38 7.72
C LEU A 67 -7.84 4.79 8.07
N ARG A 68 -6.98 5.81 7.97
CA ARG A 68 -7.38 7.21 8.19
C ARG A 68 -8.50 7.62 7.25
N ASP A 69 -8.36 7.35 5.95
CA ASP A 69 -9.35 7.76 4.95
C ASP A 69 -10.63 6.92 5.07
N HIS A 70 -10.50 5.62 5.33
CA HIS A 70 -11.61 4.71 5.56
C HIS A 70 -12.44 5.12 6.79
N ASN A 71 -11.79 5.41 7.91
CA ASN A 71 -12.45 5.84 9.14
C ASN A 71 -13.10 7.22 8.97
N ARG A 72 -12.47 8.14 8.23
CA ARG A 72 -13.06 9.45 7.91
C ARG A 72 -14.35 9.28 7.12
N VAL A 73 -14.35 8.43 6.09
CA VAL A 73 -15.56 8.14 5.30
C VAL A 73 -16.60 7.44 6.17
N GLY A 74 -16.22 6.45 6.97
CA GLY A 74 -17.12 5.74 7.89
C GLY A 74 -17.82 6.68 8.86
N LYS A 75 -17.10 7.64 9.44
CA LYS A 75 -17.69 8.68 10.31
C LYS A 75 -18.71 9.54 9.55
N LEU A 76 -18.37 10.00 8.35
CA LEU A 76 -19.27 10.82 7.53
C LEU A 76 -20.54 10.07 7.11
N LEU A 77 -20.45 8.76 6.88
CA LEU A 77 -21.61 7.94 6.55
C LEU A 77 -22.52 7.73 7.78
N LYS A 78 -21.93 7.53 8.97
CA LYS A 78 -22.69 7.47 10.24
C LYS A 78 -23.39 8.79 10.54
N GLU A 79 -22.71 9.92 10.36
CA GLU A 79 -23.31 11.27 10.53
C GLU A 79 -24.46 11.55 9.56
N LYS A 80 -24.58 10.79 8.47
CA LYS A 80 -25.62 10.92 7.45
C LYS A 80 -26.67 9.81 7.51
N ASP A 81 -26.63 8.94 8.52
CA ASP A 81 -27.50 7.76 8.64
C ASP A 81 -27.44 6.82 7.42
N LEU A 82 -26.29 6.79 6.73
CA LEU A 82 -26.03 5.91 5.57
C LEU A 82 -25.24 4.65 5.94
N LEU A 83 -24.76 4.57 7.18
CA LEU A 83 -23.99 3.45 7.71
C LEU A 83 -24.26 3.34 9.22
N GLU A 84 -24.58 2.13 9.69
CA GLU A 84 -24.86 1.83 11.10
C GLU A 84 -23.57 1.76 11.95
#